data_AF-A0A518AJQ7-F1
#
_entry.id   AF-A0A518AJQ7-F1
#
_cell.length_a   1.000
_cell.length_b   1.000
_cell.length_c   1.000
_cell.angle_alpha   90.00
_cell.angle_beta   90.00
_cell.angle_gamma   90.00
#
_symmetry.space_group_name_H-M   'P 1'
#
loop_
_entity.id
_entity.type
_entity.pdbx_description
1 polymer ?
#
loop_
_entity_poly.entity_id
_entity_poly.type
_entity_poly.pdbx_seq_one_letter_code
_entity_poly.pdbx_strand_id
1 'polypeptide(L)'
;MRFSRLFVLSFALLFVLIAAADAQPGRGFRGGRGAGGPGGGMGPGGGMGMGRGMGAGHGPGAGQGEGAGDSSFVTDRDTFHYLLEHHDKIRRKVTLLDNGVETLTESDDPDVAAKIQEHVAAMYSRVSDNRPIRMRDPLFAAIFGVTSKISMEHEDTEHGVRVVETSDDARVAQLIQAHAAVVSLFVSRGFAEAPLNHSVPAEGVAIELATPSTLTPEQKQELLSASLDFDRLYIPALALTNEEKAKPAAKAIERLLQAYPDLIGRVRTTLNAPVVSEDPVLQAIERAAELVASGEPKQAHEALEPIRDLTTQRREQLGVDYAIDALNHYHEIMEEIVKPAMSMKAADVDAHYKVELKQMALAASDSWAVVEQTDFDAELFGLDTEAIEALDTKIAQERAAITKLNRALARDDAKSILKAAKGLKPPFAKIYKSFGDFEGLQPAASRR
;
A
#
# COMPACT_ATOMS: atom_id res chain seq x y z
N MET A 1 -7.24 11.68 51.68
CA MET A 1 -8.46 12.50 51.85
C MET A 1 -8.72 13.17 50.50
N ARG A 2 -9.52 12.63 49.57
CA ARG A 2 -11.00 12.60 49.46
C ARG A 2 -11.71 13.96 49.58
N PHE A 3 -12.25 14.41 48.42
CA PHE A 3 -13.47 15.23 48.16
C PHE A 3 -13.47 16.71 48.63
N SER A 4 -14.05 17.71 47.95
CA SER A 4 -15.18 17.84 47.01
C SER A 4 -15.07 19.16 46.20
N ARG A 5 -15.35 19.19 44.89
CA ARG A 5 -16.57 19.69 44.20
C ARG A 5 -17.17 21.01 44.70
N LEU A 6 -17.22 22.04 43.83
CA LEU A 6 -18.41 22.59 43.14
C LEU A 6 -18.07 23.94 42.48
N PHE A 7 -18.37 24.14 41.20
CA PHE A 7 -18.95 25.40 40.73
C PHE A 7 -19.82 25.15 39.49
N VAL A 8 -20.97 25.82 39.49
CA VAL A 8 -22.07 25.79 38.52
C VAL A 8 -22.10 27.15 37.81
N LEU A 9 -22.50 27.21 36.54
CA LEU A 9 -23.31 28.26 35.86
C LEU A 9 -23.13 28.08 34.34
N SER A 10 -24.13 27.58 33.60
CA SER A 10 -25.24 28.33 33.00
C SER A 10 -24.81 29.39 31.98
N PHE A 11 -25.05 29.12 30.69
CA PHE A 11 -25.55 30.15 29.77
C PHE A 11 -26.47 29.52 28.72
N ALA A 12 -27.67 30.08 28.64
CA ALA A 12 -28.65 29.82 27.61
C ALA A 12 -28.38 30.76 26.42
N LEU A 13 -28.59 30.30 25.20
CA LEU A 13 -29.11 31.16 24.13
C LEU A 13 -30.05 30.38 23.21
N LEU A 14 -31.19 31.00 22.98
CA LEU A 14 -32.37 30.62 22.24
C LEU A 14 -32.27 31.19 20.81
N PHE A 15 -32.64 30.46 19.74
CA PHE A 15 -33.38 31.04 18.59
C PHE A 15 -33.98 29.95 17.67
N VAL A 16 -35.32 29.83 17.76
CA VAL A 16 -36.37 29.74 16.71
C VAL A 16 -36.39 28.62 15.65
N LEU A 17 -37.52 27.89 15.68
CA LEU A 17 -38.14 27.04 14.64
C LEU A 17 -38.50 27.80 13.35
N ILE A 18 -38.31 27.14 12.19
CA ILE A 18 -39.28 27.17 11.07
C ILE A 18 -39.51 25.73 10.55
N ALA A 19 -40.77 25.48 10.19
CA ALA A 19 -41.46 24.21 10.03
C ALA A 19 -41.19 23.43 8.72
N ALA A 20 -41.32 22.10 8.86
CA ALA A 20 -41.99 21.10 8.02
C ALA A 20 -42.09 21.29 6.49
N ALA A 21 -41.61 20.26 5.77
CA ALA A 21 -42.33 19.71 4.61
C ALA A 21 -42.24 18.18 4.64
N ASP A 22 -43.38 17.58 4.95
CA ASP A 22 -43.68 16.16 4.85
C ASP A 22 -43.90 15.82 3.37
N ALA A 23 -43.21 14.82 2.83
CA ALA A 23 -43.53 14.24 1.53
C ALA A 23 -43.11 12.76 1.51
N GLN A 24 -44.09 11.89 1.76
CA GLN A 24 -44.05 10.45 1.54
C GLN A 24 -45.16 10.08 0.53
N PRO A 25 -45.26 8.84 0.05
CA PRO A 25 -44.62 8.29 -1.13
C PRO A 25 -45.60 8.00 -2.30
N GLY A 26 -45.08 7.90 -3.53
CA GLY A 26 -45.87 7.57 -4.73
C GLY A 26 -45.58 6.19 -5.31
N ARG A 27 -46.60 5.31 -5.26
CA ARG A 27 -46.83 4.09 -6.08
C ARG A 27 -46.49 4.32 -7.56
N GLY A 28 -46.10 3.38 -8.40
CA GLY A 28 -46.15 1.92 -8.43
C GLY A 28 -46.38 1.50 -9.89
N PHE A 29 -45.75 0.43 -10.38
CA PHE A 29 -46.26 -0.29 -11.56
C PHE A 29 -46.06 -1.79 -11.39
N ARG A 30 -47.08 -2.50 -11.87
CA ARG A 30 -47.44 -3.89 -11.63
C ARG A 30 -47.09 -4.69 -12.89
N GLY A 31 -46.76 -5.97 -12.72
CA GLY A 31 -47.18 -7.00 -13.69
C GLY A 31 -46.09 -7.94 -14.18
N GLY A 32 -46.24 -9.23 -13.86
CA GLY A 32 -45.52 -10.32 -14.52
C GLY A 32 -45.52 -11.63 -13.74
N ARG A 33 -46.66 -12.32 -13.66
CA ARG A 33 -46.79 -13.72 -13.21
C ARG A 33 -46.60 -14.69 -14.39
N GLY A 34 -45.95 -15.83 -14.12
CA GLY A 34 -46.08 -17.11 -14.84
C GLY A 34 -45.16 -18.13 -14.14
N ALA A 35 -45.60 -19.10 -13.32
CA ALA A 35 -46.50 -20.25 -13.49
C ALA A 35 -45.81 -21.52 -14.03
N GLY A 36 -45.85 -22.59 -13.22
CA GLY A 36 -45.59 -24.01 -13.56
C GLY A 36 -44.14 -24.46 -13.35
N GLY A 37 -43.76 -25.45 -12.53
CA GLY A 37 -44.37 -26.76 -12.22
C GLY A 37 -43.40 -27.89 -12.69
N PRO A 38 -43.54 -29.15 -12.25
CA PRO A 38 -42.70 -29.74 -11.19
C PRO A 38 -41.94 -31.03 -11.60
N GLY A 39 -41.03 -31.50 -10.72
CA GLY A 39 -40.47 -32.87 -10.72
C GLY A 39 -39.17 -32.91 -9.90
N GLY A 40 -38.98 -33.68 -8.83
CA GLY A 40 -39.50 -35.02 -8.52
C GLY A 40 -38.37 -36.03 -8.73
N GLY A 41 -37.69 -36.44 -7.65
CA GLY A 41 -36.58 -37.39 -7.74
C GLY A 41 -35.91 -37.70 -6.40
N MET A 42 -36.62 -38.38 -5.51
CA MET A 42 -36.02 -39.19 -4.43
C MET A 42 -35.45 -40.49 -5.02
N GLY A 43 -34.28 -40.93 -4.53
CA GLY A 43 -33.78 -42.29 -4.71
C GLY A 43 -32.44 -42.55 -3.98
N PRO A 44 -32.16 -43.77 -3.50
CA PRO A 44 -31.65 -43.97 -2.13
C PRO A 44 -30.32 -44.75 -2.03
N GLY A 45 -29.77 -44.80 -0.80
CA GLY A 45 -28.77 -45.77 -0.34
C GLY A 45 -27.34 -45.26 -0.45
N GLY A 46 -26.43 -45.46 0.50
CA GLY A 46 -26.37 -46.37 1.64
C GLY A 46 -24.88 -46.66 1.83
N GLY A 47 -24.34 -46.52 3.05
CA GLY A 47 -22.92 -46.78 3.28
C GLY A 47 -22.41 -46.26 4.62
N MET A 48 -22.68 -47.04 5.67
CA MET A 48 -22.01 -46.93 6.96
C MET A 48 -20.50 -47.17 6.80
N GLY A 49 -19.69 -46.40 7.54
CA GLY A 49 -18.28 -46.65 7.74
C GLY A 49 -17.78 -45.92 8.99
N MET A 50 -17.95 -46.56 10.15
CA MET A 50 -17.33 -46.15 11.41
C MET A 50 -15.82 -46.34 11.35
N GLY A 51 -15.06 -45.34 11.79
CA GLY A 51 -13.63 -45.45 12.07
C GLY A 51 -13.21 -44.40 13.09
N ARG A 52 -13.22 -44.79 14.38
CA ARG A 52 -12.67 -44.06 15.52
C ARG A 52 -11.15 -43.89 15.40
N GLY A 53 -10.61 -42.80 15.97
CA GLY A 53 -9.36 -42.89 16.73
C GLY A 53 -8.35 -41.75 16.59
N MET A 54 -8.44 -40.78 17.49
CA MET A 54 -7.36 -40.13 18.26
C MET A 54 -6.03 -39.77 17.59
N GLY A 55 -5.70 -38.48 17.66
CA GLY A 55 -4.33 -37.98 17.50
C GLY A 55 -4.26 -36.46 17.60
N ALA A 56 -4.45 -35.93 18.82
CA ALA A 56 -4.25 -34.52 19.13
C ALA A 56 -2.76 -34.16 18.94
N GLY A 57 -2.47 -33.42 17.87
CA GLY A 57 -1.20 -32.69 17.70
C GLY A 57 -1.49 -31.20 17.75
N HIS A 58 -1.38 -30.61 18.94
CA HIS A 58 -1.31 -29.16 19.10
C HIS A 58 0.05 -28.70 18.57
N GLY A 59 0.10 -28.25 17.32
CA GLY A 59 1.21 -27.47 16.81
C GLY A 59 1.12 -26.04 17.37
N PRO A 60 2.18 -25.51 18.01
CA PRO A 60 2.20 -24.12 18.45
C PRO A 60 2.41 -23.21 17.24
N GLY A 61 1.50 -22.26 17.02
CA GLY A 61 1.68 -21.19 16.03
C GLY A 61 0.55 -21.01 15.02
N ALA A 62 -0.71 -21.03 15.45
CA ALA A 62 -1.78 -20.37 14.70
C ALA A 62 -1.78 -18.90 15.12
N GLY A 63 -1.12 -18.04 14.33
CA GLY A 63 -1.27 -16.60 14.45
C GLY A 63 -2.73 -16.23 14.22
N GLN A 64 -3.37 -15.61 15.21
CA GLN A 64 -4.69 -15.02 15.05
C GLN A 64 -4.56 -13.85 14.07
N GLY A 65 -5.30 -13.88 12.97
CA GLY A 65 -5.43 -12.74 12.07
C GLY A 65 -5.83 -11.48 12.85
N GLU A 66 -5.14 -10.37 12.58
CA GLU A 66 -5.33 -9.10 13.27
C GLU A 66 -6.81 -8.69 13.23
N GLY A 67 -7.41 -8.45 14.40
CA GLY A 67 -8.78 -7.94 14.52
C GLY A 67 -9.92 -8.97 14.42
N ALA A 68 -9.63 -10.27 14.34
CA ALA A 68 -10.65 -11.34 14.33
C ALA A 68 -11.39 -11.45 15.68
N GLY A 69 -12.30 -10.50 15.94
CA GLY A 69 -13.08 -10.38 17.17
C GLY A 69 -13.43 -8.94 17.58
N ASP A 70 -12.80 -7.93 16.95
CA ASP A 70 -13.02 -6.51 17.26
C ASP A 70 -14.07 -5.91 16.33
N SER A 71 -15.27 -5.63 16.86
CA SER A 71 -16.36 -5.04 16.07
C SER A 71 -16.09 -3.60 15.64
N SER A 72 -15.17 -2.86 16.28
CA SER A 72 -14.84 -1.49 15.87
C SER A 72 -13.83 -1.45 14.72
N PHE A 73 -13.15 -2.56 14.42
CA PHE A 73 -12.09 -2.60 13.40
C PHE A 73 -12.55 -2.13 12.02
N VAL A 74 -13.76 -2.53 11.60
CA VAL A 74 -14.31 -2.14 10.30
C VAL A 74 -14.56 -0.63 10.24
N THR A 75 -15.19 -0.07 11.27
CA THR A 75 -15.45 1.37 11.36
C THR A 75 -14.16 2.18 11.39
N ASP A 76 -13.19 1.75 12.21
CA ASP A 76 -11.92 2.45 12.36
C ASP A 76 -11.12 2.44 11.04
N ARG A 77 -11.16 1.32 10.31
CA ARG A 77 -10.58 1.22 8.96
C ARG A 77 -11.27 2.14 7.99
N ASP A 78 -12.61 2.14 7.94
CA ASP A 78 -13.37 2.93 6.96
C ASP A 78 -13.15 4.44 7.19
N THR A 79 -13.10 4.87 8.45
CA THR A 79 -12.75 6.25 8.82
C THR A 79 -11.30 6.59 8.47
N PHE A 80 -10.34 5.67 8.66
CA PHE A 80 -8.96 5.87 8.21
C PHE A 80 -8.85 5.99 6.69
N HIS A 81 -9.51 5.09 5.93
CA HIS A 81 -9.54 5.13 4.46
C HIS A 81 -10.13 6.45 3.94
N TYR A 82 -11.20 6.95 4.57
CA TYR A 82 -11.76 8.25 4.22
C TYR A 82 -10.73 9.38 4.39
N LEU A 83 -9.98 9.39 5.50
CA LEU A 83 -8.94 10.39 5.75
C LEU A 83 -7.77 10.28 4.76
N LEU A 84 -7.40 9.05 4.34
CA LEU A 84 -6.39 8.84 3.30
C LEU A 84 -6.86 9.32 1.92
N GLU A 85 -8.14 9.17 1.60
CA GLU A 85 -8.73 9.66 0.35
C GLU A 85 -8.75 11.20 0.30
N HIS A 86 -8.93 11.86 1.45
CA HIS A 86 -9.07 13.32 1.57
C HIS A 86 -7.82 13.98 2.19
N HIS A 87 -6.68 13.31 2.13
CA HIS A 87 -5.46 13.73 2.83
C HIS A 87 -4.95 15.11 2.38
N ASP A 88 -5.20 15.48 1.12
CA ASP A 88 -4.88 16.77 0.52
C ASP A 88 -5.63 17.96 1.17
N LYS A 89 -6.75 17.68 1.85
CA LYS A 89 -7.52 18.66 2.62
C LYS A 89 -7.08 18.76 4.08
N ILE A 90 -6.13 17.94 4.53
CA ILE A 90 -5.69 17.88 5.91
C ILE A 90 -4.40 18.68 6.07
N ARG A 91 -4.40 19.59 7.04
CA ARG A 91 -3.20 20.30 7.49
C ARG A 91 -2.76 19.72 8.81
N ARG A 92 -1.50 19.31 8.88
CA ARG A 92 -0.89 18.78 10.11
C ARG A 92 0.36 19.57 10.46
N LYS A 93 0.47 19.96 11.72
CA LYS A 93 1.66 20.54 12.32
C LYS A 93 2.14 19.64 13.45
N VAL A 94 3.43 19.33 13.47
CA VAL A 94 4.07 18.56 14.55
C VAL A 94 5.13 19.43 15.20
N THR A 95 5.11 19.50 16.52
CA THR A 95 6.12 20.11 17.37
C THR A 95 6.79 18.98 18.15
N LEU A 96 8.09 18.75 17.90
CA LEU A 96 8.86 17.77 18.67
C LEU A 96 9.10 18.31 20.10
N LEU A 97 8.90 17.44 21.09
CA LEU A 97 9.22 17.68 22.50
C LEU A 97 10.31 16.70 22.92
N ASP A 98 11.14 17.04 23.90
CA ASP A 98 12.19 16.13 24.39
C ASP A 98 11.62 14.77 24.87
N ASN A 99 10.40 14.79 25.40
CA ASN A 99 9.70 13.61 25.93
C ASN A 99 8.53 13.14 25.05
N GLY A 100 8.41 13.60 23.80
CA GLY A 100 7.31 13.19 22.91
C GLY A 100 7.00 14.19 21.80
N VAL A 101 5.71 14.46 21.56
CA VAL A 101 5.24 15.40 20.53
C VAL A 101 3.98 16.15 20.95
N GLU A 102 3.80 17.34 20.38
CA GLU A 102 2.51 18.01 20.26
C GLU A 102 2.13 18.10 18.78
N THR A 103 0.90 17.73 18.46
CA THR A 103 0.40 17.75 17.07
C THR A 103 -0.90 18.53 16.97
N LEU A 104 -1.09 19.22 15.86
CA LEU A 104 -2.34 19.88 15.48
C LEU A 104 -2.72 19.39 14.09
N THR A 105 -3.86 18.72 13.96
CA THR A 105 -4.35 18.17 12.68
C THR A 105 -5.74 18.71 12.40
N GLU A 106 -5.89 19.44 11.29
CA GLU A 106 -7.07 20.24 10.99
C GLU A 106 -7.46 20.20 9.51
N SER A 107 -8.72 20.51 9.21
CA SER A 107 -9.23 20.75 7.87
C SER A 107 -10.26 21.87 7.88
N ASP A 108 -10.33 22.64 6.79
CA ASP A 108 -11.43 23.61 6.58
C ASP A 108 -12.70 22.92 6.07
N ASP A 109 -12.59 21.68 5.61
CA ASP A 109 -13.73 20.86 5.22
C ASP A 109 -14.35 20.25 6.50
N PRO A 110 -15.61 20.63 6.86
CA PRO A 110 -16.21 20.21 8.12
C PRO A 110 -16.42 18.69 8.21
N ASP A 111 -16.60 18.00 7.09
CA ASP A 111 -16.75 16.54 7.08
C ASP A 111 -15.40 15.86 7.37
N VAL A 112 -14.30 16.40 6.83
CA VAL A 112 -12.93 15.93 7.10
C VAL A 112 -12.53 16.24 8.54
N ALA A 113 -12.83 17.44 9.04
CA ALA A 113 -12.59 17.82 10.44
C ALA A 113 -13.30 16.86 11.43
N ALA A 114 -14.57 16.55 11.18
CA ALA A 114 -15.33 15.58 11.96
C ALA A 114 -14.71 14.18 11.90
N LYS A 115 -14.21 13.76 10.74
CA LYS A 115 -13.53 12.48 10.57
C LYS A 115 -12.17 12.40 11.27
N ILE A 116 -11.43 13.51 11.34
CA ILE A 116 -10.20 13.61 12.14
C ILE A 116 -10.53 13.38 13.63
N GLN A 117 -11.57 14.07 14.14
CA GLN A 117 -12.04 13.92 15.52
C GLN A 117 -12.46 12.49 15.83
N GLU A 118 -13.29 11.89 14.97
CA GLU A 118 -13.72 10.49 15.10
C GLU A 118 -12.54 9.52 15.14
N HIS A 119 -11.58 9.69 14.22
CA HIS A 119 -10.41 8.82 14.14
C HIS A 119 -9.53 8.92 15.39
N VAL A 120 -9.19 10.14 15.84
CA VAL A 120 -8.31 10.33 17.00
C VAL A 120 -8.95 9.78 18.27
N ALA A 121 -10.25 10.00 18.48
CA ALA A 121 -10.97 9.44 19.63
C ALA A 121 -10.97 7.89 19.62
N ALA A 122 -11.14 7.27 18.44
CA ALA A 122 -11.04 5.83 18.29
C ALA A 122 -9.63 5.31 18.56
N MET A 123 -8.59 5.98 18.07
CA MET A 123 -7.19 5.60 18.31
C MET A 123 -6.81 5.75 19.78
N TYR A 124 -7.25 6.82 20.44
CA TYR A 124 -7.09 7.00 21.88
C TYR A 124 -7.68 5.84 22.68
N SER A 125 -8.90 5.41 22.30
CA SER A 125 -9.57 4.26 22.93
C SER A 125 -8.78 2.97 22.70
N ARG A 126 -8.24 2.74 21.50
CA ARG A 126 -7.42 1.56 21.20
C ARG A 126 -6.12 1.51 22.00
N VAL A 127 -5.43 2.65 22.13
CA VAL A 127 -4.22 2.75 22.96
C VAL A 127 -4.56 2.47 24.42
N SER A 128 -5.64 3.07 24.92
CA SER A 128 -6.10 2.91 26.31
C SER A 128 -6.53 1.48 26.64
N ASP A 129 -7.23 0.82 25.70
CA ASP A 129 -7.73 -0.55 25.85
C ASP A 129 -6.69 -1.61 25.45
N ASN A 130 -5.51 -1.21 24.98
CA ASN A 130 -4.50 -2.06 24.37
C ASN A 130 -5.05 -2.97 23.26
N ARG A 131 -5.80 -2.38 22.32
CA ARG A 131 -6.39 -3.02 21.13
C ARG A 131 -5.60 -2.66 19.87
N PRO A 132 -4.46 -3.32 19.61
CA PRO A 132 -3.55 -2.95 18.54
C PRO A 132 -4.20 -3.07 17.16
N ILE A 133 -3.69 -2.25 16.24
CA ILE A 133 -3.99 -2.30 14.81
C ILE A 133 -2.67 -2.24 14.03
N ARG A 134 -2.66 -2.86 12.84
CA ARG A 134 -1.58 -2.72 11.85
C ARG A 134 -0.24 -3.31 12.35
N MET A 135 -0.28 -4.48 12.99
CA MET A 135 0.90 -5.11 13.60
C MET A 135 1.89 -5.69 12.57
N ARG A 136 1.52 -5.74 11.29
CA ARG A 136 2.46 -5.97 10.18
C ARG A 136 3.55 -4.90 10.08
N ASP A 137 3.25 -3.65 10.43
CA ASP A 137 4.20 -2.54 10.36
C ASP A 137 5.12 -2.55 11.61
N PRO A 138 6.45 -2.70 11.45
CA PRO A 138 7.36 -2.84 12.60
C PRO A 138 7.30 -1.67 13.58
N LEU A 139 7.12 -0.44 13.10
CA LEU A 139 7.02 0.73 13.97
C LEU A 139 5.73 0.72 14.79
N PHE A 140 4.60 0.39 14.16
CA PHE A 140 3.31 0.30 14.83
C PHE A 140 3.31 -0.85 15.85
N ALA A 141 3.88 -2.00 15.50
CA ALA A 141 4.06 -3.10 16.43
C ALA A 141 4.90 -2.71 17.66
N ALA A 142 5.99 -1.95 17.45
CA ALA A 142 6.86 -1.50 18.52
C ALA A 142 6.18 -0.51 19.47
N ILE A 143 5.48 0.51 18.95
CA ILE A 143 4.80 1.50 19.79
C ILE A 143 3.58 0.90 20.52
N PHE A 144 2.81 0.01 19.87
CA PHE A 144 1.72 -0.70 20.53
C PHE A 144 2.22 -1.64 21.65
N GLY A 145 3.45 -2.14 21.55
CA GLY A 145 4.06 -2.95 22.61
C GLY A 145 4.39 -2.18 23.90
N VAL A 146 4.31 -0.85 23.89
CA VAL A 146 4.71 0.02 25.02
C VAL A 146 3.65 1.06 25.42
N THR A 147 2.39 0.88 25.01
CA THR A 147 1.26 1.81 25.28
C THR A 147 1.10 2.19 26.75
N SER A 148 1.40 1.28 27.68
CA SER A 148 1.33 1.52 29.13
C SER A 148 2.30 2.58 29.65
N LYS A 149 3.29 2.99 28.84
CA LYS A 149 4.25 4.04 29.13
C LYS A 149 3.93 5.37 28.43
N ILE A 150 2.87 5.42 27.63
CA ILE A 150 2.49 6.60 26.84
C ILE A 150 1.40 7.36 27.59
N SER A 151 1.62 8.65 27.81
CA SER A 151 0.59 9.60 28.23
C SER A 151 0.08 10.34 27.00
N MET A 152 -1.22 10.23 26.73
CA MET A 152 -1.87 10.88 25.61
C MET A 152 -3.00 11.77 26.11
N GLU A 153 -3.06 13.01 25.63
CA GLU A 153 -4.16 13.94 25.83
C GLU A 153 -4.60 14.48 24.46
N HIS A 154 -5.91 14.59 24.24
CA HIS A 154 -6.44 15.20 23.02
C HIS A 154 -7.52 16.24 23.34
N GLU A 155 -7.59 17.26 22.49
CA GLU A 155 -8.56 18.35 22.55
C GLU A 155 -9.12 18.59 21.14
N ASP A 156 -10.44 18.48 20.99
CA ASP A 156 -11.12 18.83 19.75
C ASP A 156 -11.03 20.35 19.52
N THR A 157 -10.64 20.74 18.32
CA THR A 157 -10.71 22.13 17.84
C THR A 157 -11.92 22.32 16.93
N GLU A 158 -12.22 23.55 16.52
CA GLU A 158 -13.27 23.79 15.51
C GLU A 158 -12.98 23.07 14.18
N HIS A 159 -11.71 22.86 13.87
CA HIS A 159 -11.26 22.35 12.57
C HIS A 159 -10.60 20.97 12.64
N GLY A 160 -10.54 20.32 13.81
CA GLY A 160 -9.90 19.01 13.96
C GLY A 160 -9.52 18.70 15.40
N VAL A 161 -8.27 18.30 15.64
CA VAL A 161 -7.79 17.85 16.96
C VAL A 161 -6.35 18.28 17.23
N ARG A 162 -6.10 18.69 18.48
CA ARG A 162 -4.77 18.81 19.07
C ARG A 162 -4.48 17.59 19.93
N VAL A 163 -3.30 16.99 19.78
CA VAL A 163 -2.87 15.82 20.58
C VAL A 163 -1.49 16.08 21.18
N VAL A 164 -1.34 15.78 22.46
CA VAL A 164 -0.05 15.73 23.15
C VAL A 164 0.21 14.28 23.56
N GLU A 165 1.30 13.71 23.07
CA GLU A 165 1.76 12.36 23.40
C GLU A 165 3.15 12.45 24.02
N THR A 166 3.31 11.92 25.23
CA THR A 166 4.58 12.00 25.98
C THR A 166 4.90 10.71 26.74
N SER A 167 6.16 10.55 27.13
CA SER A 167 6.64 9.46 27.96
C SER A 167 7.89 9.87 28.76
N ASP A 168 8.01 9.41 30.00
CA ASP A 168 9.22 9.55 30.82
C ASP A 168 10.35 8.61 30.38
N ASP A 169 10.02 7.57 29.60
CA ASP A 169 10.98 6.67 28.96
C ASP A 169 11.43 7.28 27.63
N ALA A 170 12.72 7.65 27.55
CA ALA A 170 13.31 8.30 26.38
C ALA A 170 13.21 7.45 25.10
N ARG A 171 13.25 6.11 25.23
CA ARG A 171 13.09 5.23 24.07
C ARG A 171 11.66 5.25 23.56
N VAL A 172 10.68 5.31 24.45
CA VAL A 172 9.26 5.44 24.08
C VAL A 172 8.97 6.82 23.50
N ALA A 173 9.55 7.90 24.05
CA ALA A 173 9.47 9.24 23.47
C ALA A 173 9.97 9.26 22.00
N GLN A 174 11.07 8.57 21.71
CA GLN A 174 11.59 8.42 20.34
C GLN A 174 10.61 7.65 19.43
N LEU A 175 9.94 6.61 19.93
CA LEU A 175 8.92 5.87 19.17
C LEU A 175 7.69 6.75 18.86
N ILE A 176 7.24 7.56 19.83
CA ILE A 176 6.17 8.55 19.65
C ILE A 176 6.54 9.53 18.53
N GLN A 177 7.76 10.08 18.55
CA GLN A 177 8.22 11.01 17.53
C GLN A 177 8.28 10.37 16.13
N ALA A 178 8.79 9.14 16.03
CA ALA A 178 8.82 8.41 14.76
C ALA A 178 7.41 8.10 14.24
N HIS A 179 6.50 7.70 15.13
CA HIS A 179 5.10 7.50 14.78
C HIS A 179 4.47 8.79 14.24
N ALA A 180 4.69 9.93 14.91
CA ALA A 180 4.18 11.22 14.46
C ALA A 180 4.71 11.65 13.08
N ALA A 181 5.96 11.30 12.76
CA ALA A 181 6.52 11.50 11.43
C ALA A 181 5.77 10.65 10.38
N VAL A 182 5.50 9.38 10.65
CA VAL A 182 4.72 8.51 9.74
C VAL A 182 3.28 8.98 9.57
N VAL A 183 2.61 9.43 10.63
CA VAL A 183 1.26 10.01 10.49
C VAL A 183 1.28 11.25 9.60
N SER A 184 2.37 12.02 9.62
CA SER A 184 2.54 13.16 8.70
C SER A 184 2.71 12.69 7.25
N LEU A 185 3.28 11.51 7.03
CA LEU A 185 3.34 10.89 5.71
C LEU A 185 1.97 10.42 5.22
N PHE A 186 1.09 9.88 6.08
CA PHE A 186 -0.30 9.60 5.69
C PHE A 186 -1.05 10.87 5.26
N VAL A 187 -0.80 11.99 5.94
CA VAL A 187 -1.39 13.28 5.55
C VAL A 187 -0.81 13.78 4.22
N SER A 188 0.49 13.60 3.97
CA SER A 188 1.10 14.09 2.73
C SER A 188 0.85 13.20 1.51
N ARG A 189 0.70 11.88 1.70
CA ARG A 189 0.68 10.88 0.62
C ARG A 189 -0.57 10.02 0.55
N GLY A 190 -1.47 10.10 1.53
CA GLY A 190 -2.71 9.34 1.55
C GLY A 190 -2.49 7.84 1.35
N PHE A 191 -3.22 7.25 0.42
CA PHE A 191 -3.15 5.82 0.14
C PHE A 191 -1.78 5.33 -0.34
N ALA A 192 -0.90 6.19 -0.87
CA ALA A 192 0.43 5.76 -1.31
C ALA A 192 1.33 5.34 -0.13
N GLU A 193 1.14 5.93 1.06
CA GLU A 193 1.87 5.57 2.27
C GLU A 193 1.23 4.38 3.01
N ALA A 194 -0.10 4.22 2.88
CA ALA A 194 -0.89 3.23 3.59
C ALA A 194 -0.50 1.75 3.39
N PRO A 195 0.15 1.28 2.31
CA PRO A 195 0.63 -0.09 2.22
C PRO A 195 2.06 -0.27 2.75
N LEU A 196 2.80 0.81 3.06
CA LEU A 196 4.21 0.73 3.44
C LEU A 196 4.40 0.27 4.89
N ASN A 197 5.58 -0.30 5.15
CA ASN A 197 6.07 -0.67 6.48
C ASN A 197 7.16 0.30 6.92
N HIS A 198 7.15 0.68 8.19
CA HIS A 198 8.08 1.67 8.71
C HIS A 198 9.08 1.03 9.67
N SER A 199 10.35 1.39 9.49
CA SER A 199 11.43 0.88 10.32
C SER A 199 11.38 1.51 11.71
N VAL A 200 11.69 0.71 12.72
CA VAL A 200 11.87 1.20 14.09
C VAL A 200 13.21 1.94 14.18
N PRO A 201 13.25 3.23 14.60
CA PRO A 201 14.50 3.97 14.72
C PRO A 201 15.47 3.29 15.68
N ALA A 202 16.76 3.31 15.36
CA ALA A 202 17.81 2.92 16.29
C ALA A 202 17.82 3.87 17.50
N GLU A 203 18.17 3.33 18.66
CA GLU A 203 18.17 4.08 19.92
C GLU A 203 19.09 5.31 19.85
N GLY A 204 18.59 6.47 20.26
CA GLY A 204 19.36 7.73 20.29
C GLY A 204 19.50 8.47 18.96
N VAL A 205 18.92 7.97 17.86
CA VAL A 205 18.86 8.69 16.58
C VAL A 205 17.73 9.73 16.59
N ALA A 206 18.05 11.00 16.39
CA ALA A 206 17.05 12.06 16.32
C ALA A 206 16.07 11.85 15.15
N ILE A 207 14.78 12.10 15.38
CA ILE A 207 13.75 12.02 14.35
C ILE A 207 13.68 13.36 13.61
N GLU A 208 13.92 13.34 12.30
CA GLU A 208 13.62 14.48 11.44
C GLU A 208 12.17 14.39 10.95
N LEU A 209 11.37 15.41 11.22
CA LEU A 209 10.06 15.55 10.60
C LEU A 209 10.24 15.77 9.10
N ALA A 210 9.47 15.06 8.28
CA ALA A 210 9.42 15.32 6.84
C ALA A 210 9.07 16.80 6.63
N THR A 211 10.05 17.57 6.15
CA THR A 211 9.79 18.94 5.69
C THR A 211 9.18 18.84 4.30
N PRO A 212 8.24 19.75 3.91
CA PRO A 212 7.83 19.86 2.52
C PRO A 212 9.08 19.98 1.66
N SER A 213 9.18 19.15 0.61
CA SER A 213 10.35 19.11 -0.27
C SER A 213 10.75 20.53 -0.67
N THR A 214 11.98 20.92 -0.32
CA THR A 214 12.57 22.24 -0.63
C THR A 214 13.03 22.35 -2.07
N LEU A 215 12.79 21.31 -2.89
CA LEU A 215 13.21 21.26 -4.27
C LEU A 215 12.42 22.22 -5.15
N THR A 216 13.13 22.95 -6.00
CA THR A 216 12.52 23.78 -7.03
C THR A 216 11.86 22.91 -8.11
N PRO A 217 10.91 23.45 -8.89
CA PRO A 217 10.33 22.74 -10.04
C PRO A 217 11.39 22.19 -11.01
N GLU A 218 12.47 22.94 -11.24
CA GLU A 218 13.56 22.52 -12.12
C GLU A 218 14.32 21.32 -11.55
N GLN A 219 14.57 21.30 -10.23
CA GLN A 219 15.19 20.15 -9.57
C GLN A 219 14.30 18.92 -9.67
N LYS A 220 12.98 19.07 -9.45
CA LYS A 220 12.04 17.96 -9.61
C LYS A 220 12.00 17.43 -11.04
N GLN A 221 12.01 18.31 -12.04
CA GLN A 221 12.03 17.93 -13.45
C GLN A 221 13.31 17.16 -13.82
N GLU A 222 14.46 17.57 -13.30
CA GLU A 222 15.73 16.87 -13.54
C GLU A 222 15.74 15.48 -12.87
N LEU A 223 15.18 15.34 -11.66
CA LEU A 223 15.04 14.05 -10.98
C LEU A 223 14.07 13.12 -11.71
N LEU A 224 13.00 13.68 -12.27
CA LEU A 224 12.06 12.96 -13.13
C LEU A 224 12.76 12.44 -14.39
N SER A 225 13.52 13.30 -15.08
CA SER A 225 14.32 12.92 -16.25
C SER A 225 15.32 11.81 -15.92
N ALA A 226 16.06 11.91 -14.81
CA ALA A 226 16.99 10.87 -14.39
C ALA A 226 16.28 9.54 -14.07
N SER A 227 15.07 9.59 -13.52
CA SER A 227 14.26 8.40 -13.22
C SER A 227 13.80 7.68 -14.50
N LEU A 228 13.40 8.44 -15.53
CA LEU A 228 13.04 7.91 -16.84
C LEU A 228 14.23 7.21 -17.50
N ASP A 229 15.38 7.88 -17.55
CA ASP A 229 16.59 7.31 -18.16
C ASP A 229 17.06 6.04 -17.43
N PHE A 230 16.92 6.02 -16.11
CA PHE A 230 17.19 4.84 -15.30
C PHE A 230 16.25 3.68 -15.64
N ASP A 231 14.93 3.89 -15.63
CA ASP A 231 13.95 2.83 -15.87
C ASP A 231 14.01 2.25 -17.28
N ARG A 232 14.34 3.09 -18.28
CA ARG A 232 14.59 2.61 -19.65
C ARG A 232 15.67 1.53 -19.70
N LEU A 233 16.67 1.58 -18.82
CA LEU A 233 17.77 0.61 -18.75
C LEU A 233 17.51 -0.51 -17.73
N TYR A 234 16.88 -0.18 -16.60
CA TYR A 234 16.58 -1.10 -15.52
C TYR A 234 15.51 -2.13 -15.91
N ILE A 235 14.42 -1.70 -16.54
CA ILE A 235 13.29 -2.57 -16.87
C ILE A 235 13.70 -3.74 -17.78
N PRO A 236 14.51 -3.55 -18.85
CA PRO A 236 15.03 -4.66 -19.65
C PRO A 236 15.91 -5.62 -18.86
N ALA A 237 16.77 -5.12 -17.96
CA ALA A 237 17.61 -5.96 -17.11
C ALA A 237 16.77 -6.84 -16.20
N LEU A 238 15.75 -6.27 -15.55
CA LEU A 238 14.81 -6.98 -14.69
C LEU A 238 13.96 -8.01 -15.47
N ALA A 239 13.46 -7.63 -16.64
CA ALA A 239 12.59 -8.49 -17.45
C ALA A 239 13.34 -9.67 -18.07
N LEU A 240 14.51 -9.44 -18.66
CA LEU A 240 15.26 -10.46 -19.37
C LEU A 240 15.91 -11.49 -18.42
N THR A 241 16.24 -11.08 -17.20
CA THR A 241 16.68 -11.99 -16.13
C THR A 241 15.54 -12.92 -15.70
N ASN A 242 14.32 -12.40 -15.49
CA ASN A 242 13.13 -13.20 -15.19
C ASN A 242 12.75 -14.16 -16.33
N GLU A 243 12.94 -13.73 -17.59
CA GLU A 243 12.74 -14.59 -18.77
C GLU A 243 13.89 -15.60 -18.99
N GLU A 244 14.89 -15.64 -18.10
CA GLU A 244 16.08 -16.49 -18.15
C GLU A 244 16.85 -16.39 -19.49
N LYS A 245 16.76 -15.24 -20.15
CA LYS A 245 17.47 -14.95 -21.42
C LYS A 245 18.89 -14.49 -21.13
N ALA A 246 19.77 -15.42 -20.73
CA ALA A 246 21.11 -15.13 -20.22
C ALA A 246 21.92 -14.11 -21.05
N LYS A 247 22.01 -14.26 -22.38
CA LYS A 247 22.78 -13.34 -23.24
C LYS A 247 22.15 -11.93 -23.33
N PRO A 248 20.85 -11.79 -23.69
CA PRO A 248 20.15 -10.50 -23.61
C PRO A 248 20.21 -9.86 -22.22
N ALA A 249 20.03 -10.64 -21.16
CA ALA A 249 20.08 -10.17 -19.77
C ALA A 249 21.45 -9.61 -19.41
N ALA A 250 22.54 -10.33 -19.75
CA ALA A 250 23.90 -9.86 -19.53
C ALA A 250 24.15 -8.50 -20.20
N LYS A 251 23.71 -8.37 -21.46
CA LYS A 251 23.84 -7.11 -22.22
C LYS A 251 23.01 -5.98 -21.62
N ALA A 252 21.81 -6.27 -21.12
CA ALA A 252 20.95 -5.28 -20.47
C ALA A 252 21.57 -4.77 -19.17
N ILE A 253 22.07 -5.68 -18.32
CA ILE A 253 22.76 -5.34 -17.07
C ILE A 253 24.05 -4.55 -17.36
N GLU A 254 24.81 -4.94 -18.38
CA GLU A 254 26.02 -4.22 -18.79
C GLU A 254 25.71 -2.77 -19.17
N ARG A 255 24.64 -2.53 -19.96
CA ARG A 255 24.21 -1.17 -20.30
C ARG A 255 23.83 -0.36 -19.07
N LEU A 256 23.07 -0.96 -18.16
CA LEU A 256 22.66 -0.31 -16.91
C LEU A 256 23.89 0.04 -16.06
N LEU A 257 24.81 -0.91 -15.87
CA LEU A 257 26.04 -0.71 -15.09
C LEU A 257 26.93 0.38 -15.69
N GLN A 258 27.04 0.46 -17.01
CA GLN A 258 27.82 1.50 -17.70
C GLN A 258 27.21 2.89 -17.55
N ALA A 259 25.87 3.01 -17.61
CA ALA A 259 25.18 4.29 -17.52
C ALA A 259 24.97 4.78 -16.07
N TYR A 260 24.94 3.86 -15.11
CA TYR A 260 24.56 4.16 -13.73
C TYR A 260 25.40 5.27 -13.07
N PRO A 261 26.74 5.32 -13.19
CA PRO A 261 27.56 6.38 -12.59
C PRO A 261 27.13 7.80 -12.99
N ASP A 262 26.78 8.00 -14.26
CA ASP A 262 26.33 9.30 -14.77
C ASP A 262 24.92 9.62 -14.27
N LEU A 263 24.02 8.63 -14.26
CA LEU A 263 22.64 8.79 -13.76
C LEU A 263 22.62 9.21 -12.29
N ILE A 264 23.33 8.47 -11.43
CA ILE A 264 23.40 8.80 -10.01
C ILE A 264 24.18 10.10 -9.77
N GLY A 265 25.14 10.43 -10.65
CA GLY A 265 25.84 11.71 -10.65
C GLY A 265 24.89 12.90 -10.84
N ARG A 266 24.01 12.82 -11.83
CA ARG A 266 22.95 13.84 -12.06
C ARG A 266 22.07 14.03 -10.83
N VAL A 267 21.55 12.94 -10.27
CA VAL A 267 20.72 12.98 -9.05
C VAL A 267 21.46 13.65 -7.90
N ARG A 268 22.73 13.27 -7.65
CA ARG A 268 23.55 13.86 -6.59
C ARG A 268 23.77 15.36 -6.80
N THR A 269 24.11 15.78 -8.02
CA THR A 269 24.29 17.19 -8.36
C THR A 269 22.99 17.98 -8.13
N THR A 270 21.86 17.47 -8.60
CA THR A 270 20.55 18.13 -8.44
C THR A 270 20.16 18.31 -6.97
N LEU A 271 20.48 17.32 -6.13
CA LEU A 271 20.19 17.37 -4.69
C LEU A 271 21.27 18.08 -3.86
N ASN A 272 22.38 18.51 -4.47
CA ASN A 272 23.60 18.91 -3.76
C ASN A 272 24.04 17.88 -2.70
N ALA A 273 23.86 16.59 -3.00
CA ALA A 273 24.11 15.50 -2.07
C ALA A 273 25.59 15.06 -2.12
N PRO A 274 26.18 14.67 -0.98
CA PRO A 274 27.54 14.14 -0.96
C PRO A 274 27.61 12.77 -1.67
N VAL A 275 28.82 12.39 -2.09
CA VAL A 275 29.08 11.02 -2.52
C VAL A 275 28.99 10.12 -1.30
N VAL A 276 28.15 9.10 -1.38
CA VAL A 276 28.01 8.06 -0.35
C VAL A 276 28.92 6.88 -0.67
N SER A 277 29.47 6.23 0.36
CA SER A 277 30.30 5.04 0.21
C SER A 277 29.49 3.77 -0.07
N GLU A 278 28.21 3.76 0.31
CA GLU A 278 27.30 2.63 0.10
C GLU A 278 26.13 3.08 -0.77
N ASP A 279 25.96 2.42 -1.91
CA ASP A 279 24.87 2.62 -2.84
C ASP A 279 24.16 1.28 -3.06
N PRO A 280 23.00 1.04 -2.42
CA PRO A 280 22.31 -0.25 -2.49
C PRO A 280 21.78 -0.55 -3.90
N VAL A 281 21.53 0.45 -4.74
CA VAL A 281 21.11 0.25 -6.12
C VAL A 281 22.30 -0.23 -6.95
N LEU A 282 23.47 0.41 -6.82
CA LEU A 282 24.69 -0.07 -7.49
C LEU A 282 25.05 -1.49 -7.07
N GLN A 283 25.03 -1.78 -5.76
CA GLN A 283 25.33 -3.11 -5.24
C GLN A 283 24.39 -4.19 -5.82
N ALA A 284 23.10 -3.89 -5.95
CA ALA A 284 22.14 -4.79 -6.58
C ALA A 284 22.45 -5.03 -8.08
N ILE A 285 22.82 -3.99 -8.82
CA ILE A 285 23.19 -4.09 -10.25
C ILE A 285 24.47 -4.92 -10.43
N GLU A 286 25.51 -4.65 -9.62
CA GLU A 286 26.78 -5.40 -9.62
C GLU A 286 26.54 -6.87 -9.28
N ARG A 287 25.73 -7.13 -8.25
CA ARG A 287 25.37 -8.50 -7.86
C ARG A 287 24.63 -9.24 -8.98
N ALA A 288 23.71 -8.56 -9.66
CA ALA A 288 23.01 -9.14 -10.80
C ALA A 288 23.97 -9.45 -11.95
N ALA A 289 24.95 -8.58 -12.21
CA ALA A 289 25.98 -8.81 -13.23
C ALA A 289 26.80 -10.07 -12.95
N GLU A 290 27.25 -10.25 -11.70
CA GLU A 290 27.95 -11.46 -11.27
C GLU A 290 27.10 -12.71 -11.46
N LEU A 291 25.85 -12.68 -11.02
CA LEU A 291 24.92 -13.82 -11.10
C LEU A 291 24.65 -14.22 -12.55
N VAL A 292 24.43 -13.27 -13.45
CA VAL A 292 24.28 -13.60 -14.87
C VAL A 292 25.56 -14.18 -15.46
N ALA A 293 26.73 -13.65 -15.10
CA ALA A 293 28.02 -14.19 -15.55
C ALA A 293 28.25 -15.63 -15.04
N SER A 294 27.71 -15.97 -13.87
CA SER A 294 27.73 -17.32 -13.28
C SER A 294 26.65 -18.25 -13.84
N GLY A 295 25.80 -17.79 -14.78
CA GLY A 295 24.73 -18.61 -15.36
C GLY A 295 23.48 -18.73 -14.49
N GLU A 296 23.27 -17.77 -13.60
CA GLU A 296 22.17 -17.71 -12.62
C GLU A 296 21.22 -16.52 -12.89
N PRO A 297 20.57 -16.43 -14.07
CA PRO A 297 19.74 -15.27 -14.42
C PRO A 297 18.52 -15.10 -13.53
N LYS A 298 17.99 -16.18 -12.94
CA LYS A 298 16.86 -16.09 -12.02
C LYS A 298 17.26 -15.42 -10.69
N GLN A 299 18.41 -15.80 -10.13
CA GLN A 299 18.95 -15.13 -8.94
C GLN A 299 19.31 -13.69 -9.24
N ALA A 300 19.79 -13.40 -10.46
CA ALA A 300 20.04 -12.02 -10.88
C ALA A 300 18.75 -11.18 -10.93
N HIS A 301 17.63 -11.77 -11.34
CA HIS A 301 16.32 -11.12 -11.25
C HIS A 301 15.97 -10.77 -9.80
N GLU A 302 16.06 -11.74 -8.89
CA GLU A 302 15.79 -11.55 -7.46
C GLU A 302 16.68 -10.45 -6.85
N ALA A 303 17.95 -10.35 -7.27
CA ALA A 303 18.86 -9.29 -6.83
C ALA A 303 18.43 -7.88 -7.33
N LEU A 304 17.77 -7.79 -8.48
CA LEU A 304 17.31 -6.54 -9.07
C LEU A 304 15.95 -6.08 -8.55
N GLU A 305 15.11 -6.98 -8.01
CA GLU A 305 13.75 -6.65 -7.57
C GLU A 305 13.67 -5.48 -6.57
N PRO A 306 14.54 -5.38 -5.54
CA PRO A 306 14.45 -4.31 -4.52
C PRO A 306 14.65 -2.89 -5.05
N ILE A 307 15.28 -2.74 -6.22
CA ILE A 307 15.57 -1.43 -6.82
C ILE A 307 14.29 -0.62 -7.06
N ARG A 308 13.17 -1.27 -7.44
CA ARG A 308 11.88 -0.60 -7.64
C ARG A 308 11.43 0.12 -6.39
N ASP A 309 11.46 -0.58 -5.26
CA ASP A 309 10.97 -0.05 -3.99
C ASP A 309 11.91 1.05 -3.49
N LEU A 310 13.23 0.85 -3.59
CA LEU A 310 14.23 1.84 -3.21
C LEU A 310 14.08 3.15 -4.00
N THR A 311 13.89 3.06 -5.31
CA THR A 311 13.77 4.25 -6.18
C THR A 311 12.42 4.94 -6.04
N THR A 312 11.34 4.17 -5.84
CA THR A 312 9.99 4.70 -5.55
C THR A 312 10.00 5.49 -4.25
N GLN A 313 10.44 4.86 -3.14
CA GLN A 313 10.53 5.52 -1.83
C GLN A 313 11.37 6.80 -1.88
N ARG A 314 12.47 6.78 -2.66
CA ARG A 314 13.33 7.96 -2.81
C ARG A 314 12.62 9.09 -3.53
N ARG A 315 11.90 8.83 -4.62
CA ARG A 315 11.13 9.86 -5.34
C ARG A 315 10.03 10.45 -4.47
N GLU A 316 9.34 9.61 -3.72
CA GLU A 316 8.26 10.04 -2.82
C GLU A 316 8.78 10.92 -1.68
N GLN A 317 9.90 10.56 -1.06
CA GLN A 317 10.58 11.41 -0.06
C GLN A 317 10.99 12.78 -0.63
N LEU A 318 11.33 12.83 -1.93
CA LEU A 318 11.70 14.05 -2.63
C LEU A 318 10.48 14.80 -3.20
N GLY A 319 9.28 14.24 -3.12
CA GLY A 319 8.07 14.79 -3.73
C GLY A 319 8.18 14.91 -5.25
N VAL A 320 8.77 13.91 -5.90
CA VAL A 320 8.89 13.80 -7.35
C VAL A 320 7.80 12.84 -7.84
N ASP A 321 6.77 13.39 -8.48
CA ASP A 321 5.66 12.59 -9.01
C ASP A 321 6.10 11.85 -10.28
N TYR A 322 5.90 10.54 -10.30
CA TYR A 322 6.32 9.70 -11.42
C TYR A 322 5.35 8.55 -11.68
N ALA A 323 4.85 8.45 -12.91
CA ALA A 323 3.75 7.55 -13.26
C ALA A 323 4.04 6.06 -13.02
N ILE A 324 5.30 5.61 -13.13
CA ILE A 324 5.66 4.21 -12.89
C ILE A 324 5.52 3.84 -11.41
N ASP A 325 5.56 4.80 -10.48
CA ASP A 325 5.43 4.51 -9.06
C ASP A 325 4.04 3.95 -8.71
N ALA A 326 2.98 4.39 -9.41
CA ALA A 326 1.65 3.79 -9.29
C ALA A 326 1.64 2.29 -9.65
N LEU A 327 2.43 1.90 -10.67
CA LEU A 327 2.60 0.49 -11.04
C LEU A 327 3.42 -0.28 -10.00
N ASN A 328 4.44 0.34 -9.40
CA ASN A 328 5.26 -0.28 -8.35
C ASN A 328 4.44 -0.54 -7.09
N HIS A 329 3.60 0.40 -6.66
CA HIS A 329 2.69 0.19 -5.52
C HIS A 329 1.70 -0.95 -5.77
N TYR A 330 1.13 -1.03 -6.98
CA TYR A 330 0.27 -2.16 -7.33
C TYR A 330 1.05 -3.47 -7.31
N HIS A 331 2.27 -3.48 -7.83
CA HIS A 331 3.13 -4.67 -7.87
C HIS A 331 3.38 -5.24 -6.48
N GLU A 332 3.67 -4.40 -5.48
CA GLU A 332 3.88 -4.83 -4.09
C GLU A 332 2.69 -5.64 -3.58
N ILE A 333 1.47 -5.12 -3.74
CA ILE A 333 0.24 -5.78 -3.32
C ILE A 333 -0.02 -7.05 -4.16
N MET A 334 0.20 -6.97 -5.47
CA MET A 334 0.00 -8.07 -6.39
C MET A 334 0.92 -9.26 -6.07
N GLU A 335 2.18 -9.01 -5.71
CA GLU A 335 3.14 -10.08 -5.44
C GLU A 335 2.78 -10.85 -4.17
N GLU A 336 2.25 -10.18 -3.14
CA GLU A 336 1.70 -10.82 -1.92
C GLU A 336 0.49 -11.72 -2.22
N ILE A 337 -0.28 -11.43 -3.28
CA ILE A 337 -1.36 -12.29 -3.77
C ILE A 337 -0.80 -13.48 -4.56
N VAL A 338 0.12 -13.21 -5.48
CA VAL A 338 0.60 -14.18 -6.48
C VAL A 338 1.50 -15.23 -5.82
N LYS A 339 2.44 -14.81 -4.97
CA LYS A 339 3.51 -15.65 -4.43
C LYS A 339 2.97 -16.85 -3.62
N PRO A 340 2.02 -16.69 -2.68
CA PRO A 340 1.42 -17.85 -2.00
C PRO A 340 0.65 -18.74 -2.97
N ALA A 341 -0.07 -18.15 -3.93
CA ALA A 341 -0.88 -18.90 -4.88
C ALA A 341 -0.03 -19.83 -5.75
N MET A 342 1.20 -19.44 -6.09
CA MET A 342 2.09 -20.21 -6.97
C MET A 342 2.32 -21.65 -6.49
N SER A 343 2.52 -21.85 -5.19
CA SER A 343 2.82 -23.15 -4.57
C SER A 343 1.61 -23.81 -3.90
N MET A 344 0.56 -23.05 -3.58
CA MET A 344 -0.63 -23.56 -2.88
C MET A 344 -1.46 -24.53 -3.73
N LYS A 345 -1.99 -25.59 -3.11
CA LYS A 345 -2.94 -26.52 -3.74
C LYS A 345 -4.37 -26.12 -3.35
N ALA A 346 -5.33 -26.44 -4.22
CA ALA A 346 -6.73 -26.08 -3.99
C ALA A 346 -7.34 -26.67 -2.69
N ALA A 347 -6.81 -27.81 -2.22
CA ALA A 347 -7.26 -28.42 -0.95
C ALA A 347 -6.79 -27.63 0.29
N ASP A 348 -5.75 -26.81 0.14
CA ASP A 348 -5.14 -26.03 1.22
C ASP A 348 -5.70 -24.59 1.28
N VAL A 349 -6.64 -24.24 0.38
CA VAL A 349 -7.34 -22.96 0.36
C VAL A 349 -8.42 -22.98 1.44
N ASP A 350 -8.04 -22.61 2.66
CA ASP A 350 -8.93 -22.59 3.82
C ASP A 350 -9.68 -21.25 3.98
N ALA A 351 -10.49 -21.16 5.04
CA ALA A 351 -11.26 -19.95 5.34
C ALA A 351 -10.37 -18.75 5.70
N HIS A 352 -9.23 -18.99 6.35
CA HIS A 352 -8.31 -17.94 6.78
C HIS A 352 -7.65 -17.27 5.58
N TYR A 353 -7.03 -18.08 4.71
CA TYR A 353 -6.41 -17.60 3.47
C TYR A 353 -7.41 -16.84 2.60
N LYS A 354 -8.67 -17.30 2.52
CA LYS A 354 -9.72 -16.59 1.78
C LYS A 354 -10.10 -15.23 2.35
N VAL A 355 -10.02 -15.04 3.67
CA VAL A 355 -10.27 -13.74 4.31
C VAL A 355 -9.14 -12.78 3.98
N GLU A 356 -7.89 -13.20 4.17
CA GLU A 356 -6.71 -12.39 3.84
C GLU A 356 -6.68 -12.04 2.35
N LEU A 357 -6.93 -13.02 1.48
CA LEU A 357 -6.94 -12.79 0.04
C LEU A 357 -8.06 -11.84 -0.42
N LYS A 358 -9.21 -11.80 0.27
CA LYS A 358 -10.26 -10.79 0.00
C LYS A 358 -9.79 -9.38 0.35
N GLN A 359 -9.07 -9.22 1.46
CA GLN A 359 -8.50 -7.92 1.84
C GLN A 359 -7.45 -7.47 0.83
N MET A 360 -6.54 -8.36 0.44
CA MET A 360 -5.52 -8.06 -0.57
C MET A 360 -6.14 -7.78 -1.95
N ALA A 361 -7.18 -8.50 -2.35
CA ALA A 361 -7.85 -8.27 -3.63
C ALA A 361 -8.60 -6.92 -3.68
N LEU A 362 -9.10 -6.43 -2.53
CA LEU A 362 -9.65 -5.08 -2.42
C LEU A 362 -8.53 -4.04 -2.54
N ALA A 363 -7.45 -4.19 -1.78
CA ALA A 363 -6.28 -3.29 -1.85
C ALA A 363 -5.69 -3.23 -3.27
N ALA A 364 -5.61 -4.37 -3.96
CA ALA A 364 -5.17 -4.45 -5.35
C ALA A 364 -6.13 -3.70 -6.30
N SER A 365 -7.44 -3.79 -6.05
CA SER A 365 -8.45 -3.07 -6.85
C SER A 365 -8.35 -1.55 -6.68
N ASP A 366 -8.10 -1.09 -5.45
CA ASP A 366 -7.98 0.33 -5.10
C ASP A 366 -6.66 0.90 -5.65
N SER A 367 -5.55 0.20 -5.43
CA SER A 367 -4.25 0.56 -6.03
C SER A 367 -4.32 0.60 -7.57
N TRP A 368 -5.01 -0.36 -8.21
CA TRP A 368 -5.20 -0.32 -9.66
C TRP A 368 -6.07 0.84 -10.14
N ALA A 369 -6.99 1.35 -9.32
CA ALA A 369 -7.77 2.52 -9.67
C ALA A 369 -6.90 3.78 -9.76
N VAL A 370 -5.81 3.85 -8.99
CA VAL A 370 -4.80 4.90 -9.12
C VAL A 370 -4.07 4.79 -10.46
N VAL A 371 -3.66 3.57 -10.85
CA VAL A 371 -3.03 3.33 -12.17
C VAL A 371 -3.93 3.77 -13.32
N GLU A 372 -5.24 3.47 -13.25
CA GLU A 372 -6.21 3.88 -14.28
C GLU A 372 -6.41 5.41 -14.35
N GLN A 373 -6.11 6.14 -13.28
CA GLN A 373 -6.20 7.60 -13.21
C GLN A 373 -4.86 8.30 -13.46
N THR A 374 -3.77 7.53 -13.52
CA THR A 374 -2.43 8.06 -13.69
C THR A 374 -2.25 8.53 -15.13
N ASP A 375 -1.76 9.76 -15.30
CA ASP A 375 -1.37 10.26 -16.61
C ASP A 375 -0.01 9.69 -17.02
N PHE A 376 -0.01 8.80 -18.00
CA PHE A 376 1.21 8.29 -18.62
C PHE A 376 1.60 9.22 -19.77
N ASP A 377 2.21 10.36 -19.41
CA ASP A 377 2.60 11.42 -20.34
C ASP A 377 3.35 10.87 -21.56
N ALA A 378 2.66 10.90 -22.70
CA ALA A 378 3.16 10.31 -23.94
C ALA A 378 4.43 11.00 -24.45
N GLU A 379 4.56 12.31 -24.26
CA GLU A 379 5.76 13.04 -24.67
C GLU A 379 6.94 12.66 -23.78
N LEU A 380 6.71 12.61 -22.46
CA LEU A 380 7.71 12.25 -21.47
C LEU A 380 8.26 10.83 -21.66
N PHE A 381 7.38 9.87 -21.94
CA PHE A 381 7.76 8.47 -22.17
C PHE A 381 8.14 8.16 -23.63
N GLY A 382 7.95 9.11 -24.55
CA GLY A 382 8.20 8.91 -25.98
C GLY A 382 7.28 7.88 -26.62
N LEU A 383 6.00 7.84 -26.20
CA LEU A 383 4.98 6.92 -26.68
C LEU A 383 4.27 7.52 -27.90
N ASP A 384 4.25 6.76 -29.00
CA ASP A 384 3.40 7.10 -30.14
C ASP A 384 1.94 6.67 -29.91
N THR A 385 1.05 7.04 -30.82
CA THR A 385 -0.39 6.72 -30.70
C THR A 385 -0.65 5.22 -30.59
N GLU A 386 0.10 4.38 -31.30
CA GLU A 386 -0.05 2.92 -31.23
C GLU A 386 0.40 2.39 -29.87
N ALA A 387 1.49 2.92 -29.31
CA ALA A 387 2.00 2.56 -28.00
C ALA A 387 1.01 2.94 -26.88
N ILE A 388 0.37 4.12 -26.97
CA ILE A 388 -0.67 4.57 -26.03
C ILE A 388 -1.89 3.64 -26.08
N GLU A 389 -2.45 3.39 -27.27
CA GLU A 389 -3.60 2.48 -27.42
C GLU A 389 -3.29 1.07 -26.89
N ALA A 390 -2.06 0.61 -27.15
CA ALA A 390 -1.58 -0.66 -26.63
C ALA A 390 -1.41 -0.63 -25.10
N LEU A 391 -1.00 0.49 -24.49
CA LEU A 391 -0.89 0.65 -23.04
C LEU A 391 -2.27 0.61 -22.39
N ASP A 392 -3.23 1.38 -22.89
CA ASP A 392 -4.62 1.41 -22.42
C ASP A 392 -5.26 0.02 -22.45
N THR A 393 -5.02 -0.71 -23.56
CA THR A 393 -5.49 -2.08 -23.71
C THR A 393 -4.92 -2.99 -22.62
N LYS A 394 -3.63 -2.85 -22.28
CA LYS A 394 -3.02 -3.67 -21.22
C LYS A 394 -3.53 -3.25 -19.84
N ILE A 395 -3.76 -1.96 -19.60
CA ILE A 395 -4.33 -1.47 -18.34
C ILE A 395 -5.71 -2.09 -18.10
N ALA A 396 -6.56 -2.09 -19.13
CA ALA A 396 -7.87 -2.75 -19.09
C ALA A 396 -7.79 -4.27 -18.86
N GLN A 397 -6.73 -4.93 -19.37
CA GLN A 397 -6.52 -6.36 -19.16
C GLN A 397 -6.19 -6.70 -17.70
N GLU A 398 -5.42 -5.86 -17.01
CA GLU A 398 -5.11 -6.06 -15.59
C GLU A 398 -6.36 -5.85 -14.73
N ARG A 399 -7.16 -4.80 -14.99
CA ARG A 399 -8.47 -4.60 -14.35
C ARG A 399 -9.40 -5.81 -14.53
N ALA A 400 -9.39 -6.41 -15.71
CA ALA A 400 -10.15 -7.62 -15.98
C ALA A 400 -9.62 -8.84 -15.18
N ALA A 401 -8.30 -8.93 -14.95
CA ALA A 401 -7.69 -9.96 -14.13
C ALA A 401 -8.08 -9.81 -12.64
N ILE A 402 -8.02 -8.60 -12.09
CA ILE A 402 -8.49 -8.28 -10.73
C ILE A 402 -9.97 -8.62 -10.58
N THR A 403 -10.81 -8.22 -11.55
CA THR A 403 -12.24 -8.54 -11.57
C THR A 403 -12.48 -10.05 -11.54
N LYS A 404 -11.66 -10.83 -12.23
CA LYS A 404 -11.76 -12.29 -12.24
C LYS A 404 -11.40 -12.89 -10.89
N LEU A 405 -10.40 -12.36 -10.19
CA LEU A 405 -10.05 -12.77 -8.82
C LEU A 405 -11.22 -12.50 -7.86
N ASN A 406 -11.77 -11.28 -7.89
CA ASN A 406 -12.91 -10.91 -7.06
C ASN A 406 -14.13 -11.81 -7.30
N ARG A 407 -14.42 -12.16 -8.56
CA ARG A 407 -15.49 -13.11 -8.89
C ARG A 407 -15.21 -14.53 -8.41
N ALA A 408 -13.96 -14.99 -8.44
CA ALA A 408 -13.59 -16.32 -7.95
C ALA A 408 -13.75 -16.40 -6.42
N LEU A 409 -13.33 -15.36 -5.69
CA LEU A 409 -13.51 -15.23 -4.24
C LEU A 409 -14.97 -15.20 -3.82
N ALA A 410 -15.83 -14.52 -4.60
CA ALA A 410 -17.27 -14.47 -4.33
C ALA A 410 -17.97 -15.82 -4.54
N ARG A 411 -17.45 -16.67 -5.43
CA ARG A 411 -18.01 -18.01 -5.74
C ARG A 411 -17.44 -19.12 -4.87
N ASP A 412 -16.47 -18.81 -4.02
CA ASP A 412 -15.78 -19.75 -3.13
C ASP A 412 -15.18 -20.98 -3.84
N ASP A 413 -14.68 -20.81 -5.07
CA ASP A 413 -14.05 -21.90 -5.84
C ASP A 413 -12.52 -21.84 -5.74
N ALA A 414 -11.94 -22.67 -4.88
CA ALA A 414 -10.49 -22.71 -4.61
C ALA A 414 -9.62 -22.82 -5.87
N LYS A 415 -10.04 -23.60 -6.87
CA LYS A 415 -9.28 -23.75 -8.12
C LYS A 415 -9.31 -22.47 -8.94
N SER A 416 -10.47 -21.83 -9.08
CA SER A 416 -10.57 -20.54 -9.77
C SER A 416 -9.87 -19.42 -9.03
N ILE A 417 -9.88 -19.43 -7.70
CA ILE A 417 -9.17 -18.44 -6.86
C ILE A 417 -7.67 -18.50 -7.17
N LEU A 418 -7.04 -19.67 -7.03
CA LEU A 418 -5.61 -19.83 -7.31
C LEU A 418 -5.26 -19.51 -8.77
N LYS A 419 -6.12 -19.89 -9.72
CA LYS A 419 -5.92 -19.56 -11.14
C LYS A 419 -6.01 -18.07 -11.42
N ALA A 420 -6.93 -17.36 -10.76
CA ALA A 420 -7.13 -15.93 -10.94
C ALA A 420 -6.01 -15.13 -10.26
N ALA A 421 -5.60 -15.51 -9.05
CA ALA A 421 -4.47 -14.90 -8.35
C ALA A 421 -3.18 -14.96 -9.18
N LYS A 422 -2.81 -16.13 -9.70
CA LYS A 422 -1.66 -16.28 -10.64
C LYS A 422 -1.80 -15.46 -11.92
N GLY A 423 -3.04 -15.14 -12.30
CA GLY A 423 -3.38 -14.44 -13.53
C GLY A 423 -3.16 -12.93 -13.47
N LEU A 424 -2.81 -12.35 -12.31
CA LEU A 424 -2.50 -10.93 -12.17
C LEU A 424 -1.13 -10.57 -12.75
N LYS A 425 -0.10 -11.40 -12.51
CA LYS A 425 1.28 -11.10 -12.94
C LYS A 425 1.48 -10.88 -14.45
N PRO A 426 0.85 -11.66 -15.37
CA PRO A 426 1.15 -11.53 -16.80
C PRO A 426 0.75 -10.21 -17.47
N PRO A 427 -0.47 -9.64 -17.29
CA PRO A 427 -0.79 -8.33 -17.85
C PRO A 427 0.08 -7.22 -17.25
N PHE A 428 0.29 -7.20 -15.93
CA PHE A 428 1.20 -6.27 -15.25
C PHE A 428 2.60 -6.27 -15.88
N ALA A 429 3.21 -7.45 -16.05
CA ALA A 429 4.54 -7.57 -16.63
C ALA A 429 4.62 -7.04 -18.07
N LYS A 430 3.51 -7.06 -18.83
CA LYS A 430 3.48 -6.46 -20.18
C LYS A 430 3.42 -4.94 -20.13
N ILE A 431 2.68 -4.38 -19.17
CA ILE A 431 2.59 -2.93 -18.94
C ILE A 431 3.97 -2.41 -18.54
N TYR A 432 4.56 -3.03 -17.52
CA TYR A 432 5.86 -2.62 -17.00
C TYR A 432 6.95 -2.62 -18.08
N LYS A 433 6.96 -3.64 -18.94
CA LYS A 433 7.90 -3.72 -20.09
C LYS A 433 7.69 -2.66 -21.16
N SER A 434 6.55 -1.97 -21.23
CA SER A 434 6.33 -0.89 -22.20
C SER A 434 7.21 0.34 -21.94
N PHE A 435 7.79 0.47 -20.74
CA PHE A 435 8.64 1.61 -20.37
C PHE A 435 10.15 1.32 -20.46
N GLY A 436 10.52 0.10 -20.85
CA GLY A 436 11.93 -0.30 -21.00
C GLY A 436 12.45 -0.16 -22.43
N ASP A 437 13.73 0.16 -22.59
CA ASP A 437 14.42 0.15 -23.88
C ASP A 437 15.02 -1.24 -24.20
N PHE A 438 14.27 -2.01 -24.98
CA PHE A 438 14.69 -3.33 -25.44
C PHE A 438 15.53 -3.32 -26.73
N GLU A 439 15.80 -2.14 -27.31
CA GLU A 439 16.44 -2.03 -28.62
C GLU A 439 17.85 -2.62 -28.62
N GLY A 440 18.13 -3.49 -29.59
CA GLY A 440 19.44 -4.14 -29.71
C GLY A 440 19.78 -5.17 -28.62
N LEU A 441 18.83 -5.52 -27.73
CA LEU A 441 19.01 -6.60 -26.74
C LEU A 441 18.56 -7.97 -27.26
N GLN A 442 17.70 -8.00 -28.28
CA GLN A 442 17.31 -9.25 -28.92
C GLN A 442 18.48 -9.83 -29.73
N PRO A 443 18.64 -11.17 -29.78
CA PRO A 443 19.50 -11.78 -30.79
C PRO A 443 19.07 -11.27 -32.16
N ALA A 444 20.03 -10.99 -33.06
CA ALA A 444 19.70 -10.63 -34.43
C ALA A 444 18.79 -11.72 -35.03
N ALA A 445 17.48 -11.45 -35.10
CA ALA A 445 16.57 -12.36 -35.74
C ALA A 445 16.97 -12.42 -37.21
N SER A 446 17.29 -13.63 -37.66
CA SER A 446 17.53 -13.98 -39.06
C SER A 446 16.51 -13.25 -39.92
N ARG A 447 16.93 -12.19 -40.62
CA ARG A 447 16.11 -11.53 -41.64
C ARG A 447 15.62 -12.62 -42.58
N ARG A 448 14.33 -12.90 -42.57
CA ARG A 448 13.64 -13.65 -43.62
C ARG A 448 12.51 -12.78 -44.13
#